data_AF-A0A1Y4LN94-F1
#
_entry.id   AF-A0A1Y4LN94-F1
#
_cell.length_a   1.000
_cell.length_b   1.000
_cell.length_c   1.000
_cell.angle_alpha   90.00
_cell.angle_beta   90.00
_cell.angle_gamma   90.00
#
_symmetry.space_group_name_H-M   'P 1'
#
loop_
_entity.id
_entity.type
_entity.pdbx_description
1 polymer ?
#
loop_
_entity_poly.entity_id
_entity_poly.type
_entity_poly.pdbx_seq_one_letter_code
_entity_poly.pdbx_strand_id
1 'polypeptide(L)'
;MKKVLTIAGSDCSGGAGIQADLKTMSAHGVFAMSVIVSVVAENTARVISIEDISPKVIEDQMDAVFEDIFPDAVKVGMLSTPPCMQAVARKLRQYQPKHLVIDPVMYAKNGAPLMNPDAVGALIEYILPLATVLTPNIPEAECIAKMEIHSVADMEEAARRIHAMGCKNVLVKGGHAVGNALDVLYDGQSFHHFENERIDTKNTHGTGCTLSSAIASNLALGHDVVKAVGLAKDYVTEGIRHSLAIGKGCGPLNHFHAFFSEED
;
A
#
# COMPACT_ATOMS: atom_id res chain seq x y z
N MET A 1 20.76 -10.64 -1.80
CA MET A 1 19.81 -9.62 -1.31
C MET A 1 18.40 -10.03 -1.72
N LYS A 2 17.38 -9.80 -0.89
CA LYS A 2 15.97 -10.05 -1.26
C LYS A 2 15.50 -9.01 -2.27
N LYS A 3 14.60 -9.38 -3.18
CA LYS A 3 14.12 -8.49 -4.25
C LYS A 3 12.62 -8.25 -4.08
N VAL A 4 12.20 -6.99 -4.11
CA VAL A 4 10.80 -6.62 -3.93
C VAL A 4 10.37 -5.72 -5.08
N LEU A 5 9.24 -6.05 -5.69
CA LEU A 5 8.66 -5.30 -6.79
C LEU A 5 7.45 -4.50 -6.30
N THR A 6 7.40 -3.21 -6.60
CA THR A 6 6.15 -2.44 -6.55
C THR A 6 5.49 -2.35 -7.92
N ILE A 7 4.16 -2.39 -7.96
CA ILE A 7 3.33 -2.11 -9.14
C ILE A 7 2.39 -0.98 -8.73
N ALA A 8 2.70 0.26 -9.11
CA ALA A 8 1.98 1.44 -8.63
C ALA A 8 2.17 2.66 -9.55
N GLY A 9 1.42 3.73 -9.25
CA GLY A 9 1.62 5.04 -9.88
C GLY A 9 2.85 5.77 -9.36
N SER A 10 3.42 6.65 -10.19
CA SER A 10 4.51 7.55 -9.83
C SER A 10 3.97 8.83 -9.20
N ASP A 11 4.42 9.17 -7.99
CA ASP A 11 4.24 10.48 -7.37
C ASP A 11 5.53 11.29 -7.54
N CYS A 12 5.50 12.28 -8.44
CA CYS A 12 6.69 13.09 -8.73
C CYS A 12 7.17 13.96 -7.54
N SER A 13 6.34 14.19 -6.52
CA SER A 13 6.76 14.86 -5.28
C SER A 13 7.58 13.96 -4.35
N GLY A 14 7.50 12.65 -4.57
CA GLY A 14 8.31 11.65 -3.89
C GLY A 14 7.82 11.25 -2.51
N GLY A 15 6.60 11.63 -2.12
CA GLY A 15 6.04 11.29 -0.80
C GLY A 15 5.24 10.00 -0.77
N ALA A 16 4.64 9.60 -1.89
CA ALA A 16 3.82 8.38 -2.04
C ALA A 16 4.24 7.59 -3.30
N GLY A 17 3.35 6.71 -3.78
CA GLY A 17 3.54 5.96 -5.03
C GLY A 17 4.80 5.09 -5.04
N ILE A 18 5.34 4.83 -6.23
CA ILE A 18 6.57 4.06 -6.38
C ILE A 18 7.75 4.69 -5.62
N GLN A 19 7.76 6.01 -5.42
CA GLN A 19 8.85 6.70 -4.73
C GLN A 19 8.87 6.33 -3.24
N ALA A 20 7.73 6.33 -2.56
CA ALA A 20 7.62 5.85 -1.19
C ALA A 20 7.95 4.35 -1.10
N ASP A 21 7.50 3.58 -2.08
CA ASP A 21 7.73 2.15 -2.13
C ASP A 21 9.23 1.82 -2.24
N LEU A 22 9.93 2.41 -3.21
CA LEU A 22 11.36 2.18 -3.43
C LEU A 22 12.21 2.67 -2.25
N LYS A 23 11.86 3.81 -1.63
CA LYS A 23 12.54 4.32 -0.43
C LYS A 23 12.36 3.36 0.75
N THR A 24 11.13 2.90 0.98
CA THR A 24 10.81 1.96 2.06
C THR A 24 11.53 0.63 1.87
N MET A 25 11.48 0.07 0.67
CA MET A 25 12.17 -1.18 0.33
C MET A 25 13.68 -1.03 0.52
N SER A 26 14.27 0.08 0.07
CA SER A 26 15.69 0.35 0.27
C SER A 26 16.06 0.47 1.76
N ALA A 27 15.22 1.15 2.56
CA ALA A 27 15.40 1.28 4.00
C ALA A 27 15.32 -0.08 4.74
N HIS A 28 14.62 -1.07 4.18
CA HIS A 28 14.58 -2.44 4.70
C HIS A 28 15.73 -3.32 4.20
N GLY A 29 16.69 -2.77 3.44
CA GLY A 29 17.84 -3.52 2.92
C GLY A 29 17.48 -4.54 1.84
N VAL A 30 16.39 -4.33 1.11
CA VAL A 30 15.98 -5.16 -0.03
C VAL A 30 16.19 -4.42 -1.36
N PHE A 31 16.44 -5.16 -2.43
CA PHE A 31 16.56 -4.61 -3.79
C PHE A 31 15.19 -4.24 -4.32
N ALA A 32 14.98 -2.95 -4.57
CA ALA A 32 13.68 -2.39 -4.92
C ALA A 32 13.53 -2.24 -6.45
N MET A 33 12.42 -2.71 -6.99
CA MET A 33 12.08 -2.64 -8.42
C MET A 33 10.67 -2.07 -8.58
N SER A 34 10.34 -1.56 -9.77
CA SER A 34 9.04 -0.95 -10.03
C SER A 34 8.48 -1.28 -11.41
N VAL A 35 7.17 -1.49 -11.47
CA VAL A 35 6.34 -1.38 -12.67
C VAL A 35 5.46 -0.15 -12.50
N ILE A 36 5.54 0.79 -13.44
CA ILE A 36 4.78 2.04 -13.39
C ILE A 36 3.47 1.84 -14.14
N VAL A 37 2.35 2.07 -13.45
CA VAL A 37 1.00 1.96 -14.05
C VAL A 37 0.40 3.31 -14.46
N SER A 38 0.80 4.38 -13.79
CA SER A 38 0.39 5.74 -14.12
C SER A 38 1.50 6.72 -13.72
N VAL A 39 1.58 7.85 -14.40
CA VAL A 39 2.40 8.99 -14.00
C VAL A 39 1.47 10.05 -13.42
N VAL A 40 1.64 10.37 -12.13
CA VAL A 40 0.85 11.39 -11.44
C VAL A 40 1.71 12.64 -11.25
N ALA A 41 1.25 13.75 -11.82
CA ALA A 41 1.77 15.06 -11.47
C ALA A 41 1.06 15.52 -10.20
N GLU A 42 1.69 15.30 -9.04
CA GLU A 42 1.15 15.66 -7.72
C GLU A 42 2.19 16.45 -6.92
N ASN A 43 1.71 17.23 -5.95
CA ASN A 43 2.51 17.76 -4.86
C ASN A 43 1.73 17.66 -3.54
N THR A 44 2.38 18.04 -2.44
CA THR A 44 1.81 18.02 -1.08
C THR A 44 0.42 18.68 -0.92
N ALA A 45 -0.01 19.53 -1.85
CA ALA A 45 -1.28 20.24 -1.78
C ALA A 45 -2.36 19.70 -2.73
N ARG A 46 -2.02 19.13 -3.89
CA ARG A 46 -2.99 18.69 -4.90
C ARG A 46 -2.40 17.74 -5.95
N VAL A 47 -3.27 16.93 -6.54
CA VAL A 47 -3.04 16.27 -7.83
C VAL A 47 -3.34 17.26 -8.97
N ILE A 48 -2.46 17.35 -9.96
CA ILE A 48 -2.56 18.25 -11.13
C ILE A 48 -3.06 17.48 -12.36
N SER A 49 -2.47 16.32 -12.65
CA SER A 49 -2.85 15.47 -13.77
C SER A 49 -2.39 14.03 -13.53
N ILE A 50 -3.05 13.09 -14.20
CA ILE A 50 -2.73 11.67 -14.20
C ILE A 50 -2.68 11.22 -15.67
N GLU A 51 -1.61 10.53 -16.04
CA GLU A 51 -1.47 9.86 -17.33
C GLU A 51 -1.29 8.37 -17.10
N ASP A 52 -2.15 7.55 -17.69
CA ASP A 52 -2.13 6.09 -17.52
C ASP A 52 -1.19 5.43 -18.53
N ILE A 53 -0.36 4.51 -18.04
CA ILE A 53 0.48 3.68 -18.90
C ILE A 53 -0.40 2.63 -19.58
N SER A 54 -0.21 2.44 -20.88
CA SER A 54 -0.99 1.46 -21.63
C SER A 54 -0.87 0.05 -21.01
N PRO A 55 -1.95 -0.77 -21.02
CA PRO A 55 -1.91 -2.14 -20.50
C PRO A 55 -0.77 -2.99 -21.08
N LYS A 56 -0.46 -2.81 -22.36
CA LYS A 56 0.66 -3.51 -23.01
C LYS A 56 2.00 -3.17 -22.35
N VAL A 57 2.27 -1.88 -22.11
CA VAL A 57 3.55 -1.46 -21.49
C VAL A 57 3.63 -1.87 -20.02
N ILE A 58 2.50 -1.96 -19.31
CA ILE A 58 2.45 -2.54 -17.96
C ILE A 58 2.86 -4.03 -18.02
N GLU A 59 2.27 -4.79 -18.96
CA GLU A 59 2.60 -6.19 -19.18
C GLU A 59 4.06 -6.41 -19.57
N ASP A 60 4.60 -5.60 -20.49
CA ASP A 60 5.99 -5.66 -20.93
C ASP A 60 6.97 -5.39 -19.77
N GLN A 61 6.68 -4.40 -18.90
CA GLN A 61 7.49 -4.12 -17.71
C GLN A 61 7.46 -5.29 -16.72
N MET A 62 6.28 -5.90 -16.52
CA MET A 62 6.15 -7.07 -15.65
C MET A 62 6.95 -8.25 -16.21
N ASP A 63 6.84 -8.53 -17.51
CA ASP A 63 7.64 -9.59 -18.16
C ASP A 63 9.13 -9.34 -17.98
N ALA A 64 9.62 -8.12 -18.25
CA ALA A 64 11.02 -7.77 -18.08
C ALA A 64 11.54 -8.03 -16.66
N VAL A 65 10.76 -7.75 -15.62
CA VAL A 65 11.17 -8.00 -14.23
C VAL A 65 11.04 -9.47 -13.86
N PHE A 66 9.90 -10.10 -14.14
CA PHE A 66 9.63 -11.47 -13.69
C PHE A 66 10.50 -12.51 -14.42
N GLU A 67 10.88 -12.27 -15.67
CA GLU A 67 11.72 -13.19 -16.45
C GLU A 67 13.20 -13.16 -16.02
N ASP A 68 13.71 -12.02 -15.53
CA ASP A 68 15.13 -11.83 -15.19
C ASP A 68 15.37 -11.75 -13.67
N ILE A 69 14.64 -10.89 -12.96
CA ILE A 69 14.83 -10.58 -11.54
C ILE A 69 13.58 -10.95 -10.74
N PHE A 70 13.24 -12.23 -10.73
CA PHE A 70 12.02 -12.71 -10.08
C PHE A 70 11.92 -12.24 -8.61
N PRO A 71 10.85 -11.50 -8.24
CA PRO A 71 10.71 -10.89 -6.92
C PRO A 71 10.38 -11.91 -5.82
N ASP A 72 10.94 -11.72 -4.64
CA ASP A 72 10.60 -12.49 -3.43
C ASP A 72 9.25 -12.05 -2.85
N ALA A 73 8.86 -10.79 -3.04
CA ALA A 73 7.53 -10.25 -2.72
C ALA A 73 7.13 -9.14 -3.70
N VAL A 74 5.82 -8.97 -3.88
CA VAL A 74 5.25 -7.93 -4.72
C VAL A 74 4.30 -7.07 -3.88
N LYS A 75 4.39 -5.75 -4.04
CA LYS A 75 3.41 -4.79 -3.53
C LYS A 75 2.64 -4.21 -4.71
N VAL A 76 1.33 -4.17 -4.63
CA VAL A 76 0.45 -3.49 -5.58
C VAL A 76 -0.11 -2.25 -4.88
N GLY A 77 0.07 -1.08 -5.48
CA GLY A 77 -0.50 0.18 -5.00
C GLY A 77 -1.70 0.61 -5.84
N MET A 78 -1.76 1.92 -6.11
CA MET A 78 -2.78 2.53 -6.97
C MET A 78 -2.86 1.84 -8.34
N LEU A 79 -4.07 1.42 -8.72
CA LEU A 79 -4.45 0.96 -10.05
C LEU A 79 -5.63 1.82 -10.52
N SER A 80 -5.45 2.59 -11.59
CA SER A 80 -6.37 3.66 -11.97
C SER A 80 -7.64 3.18 -12.69
N THR A 81 -7.52 2.15 -13.54
CA THR A 81 -8.57 1.73 -14.48
C THR A 81 -8.74 0.21 -14.56
N PRO A 82 -9.94 -0.29 -14.95
CA PRO A 82 -10.15 -1.73 -15.15
C PRO A 82 -9.19 -2.41 -16.13
N PRO A 83 -8.82 -1.81 -17.30
CA PRO A 83 -7.83 -2.41 -18.19
C PRO A 83 -6.45 -2.56 -17.54
N CYS A 84 -6.02 -1.59 -16.72
CA CYS A 84 -4.79 -1.68 -15.94
C CYS A 84 -4.86 -2.85 -14.94
N MET A 85 -5.95 -2.96 -14.18
CA MET A 85 -6.17 -4.06 -13.23
C MET A 85 -6.16 -5.42 -13.92
N GLN A 86 -6.78 -5.55 -15.09
CA GLN A 86 -6.80 -6.79 -15.85
C GLN A 86 -5.40 -7.19 -16.35
N ALA A 87 -4.60 -6.24 -16.84
CA ALA A 87 -3.21 -6.47 -17.24
C ALA A 87 -2.36 -6.97 -16.05
N VAL A 88 -2.42 -6.24 -14.93
CA VAL A 88 -1.69 -6.61 -13.70
C VAL A 88 -2.13 -7.98 -13.20
N ALA A 89 -3.44 -8.23 -13.09
CA ALA A 89 -3.98 -9.51 -12.62
C ALA A 89 -3.57 -10.68 -13.53
N ARG A 90 -3.53 -10.48 -14.85
CA ARG A 90 -3.10 -11.51 -15.81
C ARG A 90 -1.66 -11.94 -15.54
N LYS A 91 -0.75 -10.97 -15.41
CA LYS A 91 0.67 -11.24 -15.16
C LYS A 91 0.93 -11.78 -13.75
N LEU A 92 0.21 -11.30 -12.73
CA LEU A 92 0.27 -11.88 -11.38
C LEU A 92 -0.20 -13.34 -11.36
N ARG A 93 -1.25 -13.70 -12.13
CA ARG A 93 -1.68 -15.09 -12.29
C ARG A 93 -0.69 -15.94 -13.09
N GLN A 94 -0.03 -15.34 -14.09
CA GLN A 94 1.00 -16.02 -14.89
C GLN A 94 2.24 -16.36 -14.05
N TYR A 95 2.76 -15.40 -13.28
CA TYR A 95 4.03 -15.56 -12.57
C TYR A 95 3.88 -16.07 -11.13
N GLN A 96 2.71 -15.89 -10.50
CA GLN A 96 2.39 -16.42 -9.17
C GLN A 96 3.44 -16.08 -8.09
N PRO A 97 3.73 -14.79 -7.83
CA PRO A 97 4.68 -14.41 -6.80
C PRO A 97 4.25 -14.96 -5.43
N LYS A 98 5.24 -15.38 -4.63
CA LYS A 98 5.00 -16.03 -3.33
C LYS A 98 4.22 -15.15 -2.35
N HIS A 99 4.55 -13.86 -2.31
CA HIS A 99 3.95 -12.88 -1.42
C HIS A 99 3.39 -11.71 -2.23
N LEU A 100 2.10 -11.42 -2.07
CA LEU A 100 1.43 -10.30 -2.72
C LEU A 100 0.72 -9.43 -1.69
N VAL A 101 1.23 -8.23 -1.46
CA VAL A 101 0.61 -7.21 -0.60
C VAL A 101 -0.13 -6.21 -1.48
N ILE A 102 -1.40 -5.99 -1.22
CA ILE A 102 -2.25 -5.10 -2.02
C ILE A 102 -2.73 -3.96 -1.14
N ASP A 103 -2.37 -2.74 -1.52
CA ASP A 103 -2.89 -1.49 -0.94
C ASP A 103 -3.99 -0.97 -1.90
N PRO A 104 -5.29 -1.10 -1.55
CA PRO A 104 -6.40 -0.81 -2.46
C PRO A 104 -6.66 0.71 -2.56
N VAL A 105 -5.65 1.47 -2.98
CA VAL A 105 -5.66 2.94 -3.02
C VAL A 105 -6.77 3.44 -3.96
N MET A 106 -7.77 4.11 -3.39
CA MET A 106 -8.87 4.73 -4.15
C MET A 106 -8.72 6.25 -4.28
N TYR A 107 -8.12 6.90 -3.28
CA TYR A 107 -8.00 8.35 -3.19
C TYR A 107 -6.59 8.77 -2.77
N ALA A 108 -6.16 9.94 -3.24
CA ALA A 108 -4.96 10.61 -2.78
C ALA A 108 -5.18 11.20 -1.38
N LYS A 109 -4.09 11.56 -0.70
CA LYS A 109 -4.16 12.12 0.66
C LYS A 109 -4.97 13.43 0.72
N ASN A 110 -4.96 14.20 -0.36
CA ASN A 110 -5.73 15.44 -0.52
C ASN A 110 -7.22 15.20 -0.92
N GLY A 111 -7.65 13.93 -1.02
CA GLY A 111 -9.02 13.55 -1.38
C GLY A 111 -9.27 13.44 -2.88
N ALA A 112 -8.29 13.72 -3.74
CA ALA A 112 -8.46 13.54 -5.18
C ALA A 112 -8.67 12.06 -5.52
N PRO A 113 -9.66 11.70 -6.36
CA PRO A 113 -9.85 10.33 -6.78
C PRO A 113 -8.65 9.88 -7.62
N LEU A 114 -8.07 8.73 -7.27
CA LEU A 114 -6.97 8.10 -7.99
C LEU A 114 -7.42 6.86 -8.78
N MET A 115 -8.59 6.34 -8.43
CA MET A 115 -9.26 5.24 -9.10
C MET A 115 -10.63 5.71 -9.58
N ASN A 116 -11.05 5.27 -10.77
CA ASN A 116 -12.42 5.48 -11.21
C ASN A 116 -13.39 4.75 -10.25
N PRO A 117 -14.43 5.40 -9.68
CA PRO A 117 -15.41 4.74 -8.82
C PRO A 117 -16.05 3.49 -9.44
N ASP A 118 -16.24 3.47 -10.76
CA ASP A 118 -16.77 2.31 -11.49
C ASP A 118 -15.78 1.12 -11.53
N ALA A 119 -14.51 1.35 -11.17
CA ALA A 119 -13.46 0.33 -11.15
C ALA A 119 -13.43 -0.49 -9.85
N VAL A 120 -14.21 -0.15 -8.82
CA VAL A 120 -14.26 -0.93 -7.56
C VAL A 120 -14.65 -2.38 -7.84
N GLY A 121 -15.59 -2.62 -8.78
CA GLY A 121 -15.96 -3.98 -9.18
C GLY A 121 -14.79 -4.76 -9.76
N ALA A 122 -13.98 -4.11 -10.62
CA ALA A 122 -12.80 -4.72 -11.23
C ALA A 122 -11.69 -4.99 -10.19
N LEU A 123 -11.52 -4.13 -9.20
CA LEU A 123 -10.61 -4.35 -8.07
C LEU A 123 -11.01 -5.63 -7.31
N ILE A 124 -12.29 -5.75 -6.96
CA ILE A 124 -12.83 -6.89 -6.22
C ILE A 124 -12.73 -8.19 -7.03
N GLU A 125 -13.05 -8.15 -8.33
CA GLU A 125 -13.07 -9.33 -9.19
C GLU A 125 -11.66 -9.81 -9.56
N TYR A 126 -10.76 -8.89 -9.92
CA TYR A 126 -9.48 -9.27 -10.53
C TYR A 126 -8.30 -9.26 -9.57
N ILE A 127 -8.29 -8.37 -8.57
CA ILE A 127 -7.10 -8.05 -7.78
C ILE A 127 -7.19 -8.64 -6.37
N LEU A 128 -8.29 -8.37 -5.64
CA LEU A 128 -8.46 -8.83 -4.26
C LEU A 128 -8.21 -10.34 -4.05
N PRO A 129 -8.70 -11.26 -4.89
CA PRO A 129 -8.54 -12.69 -4.66
C PRO A 129 -7.08 -13.18 -4.76
N LEU A 130 -6.18 -12.34 -5.28
CA LEU A 130 -4.76 -12.66 -5.39
C LEU A 130 -3.99 -12.31 -4.09
N ALA A 131 -4.57 -11.46 -3.23
CA ALA A 131 -3.87 -10.87 -2.09
C ALA A 131 -3.43 -11.92 -1.06
N THR A 132 -2.14 -11.91 -0.74
CA THR A 132 -1.65 -12.51 0.52
C THR A 132 -2.04 -11.64 1.70
N VAL A 133 -1.87 -10.33 1.58
CA VAL A 133 -2.31 -9.33 2.56
C VAL A 133 -2.97 -8.18 1.81
N LEU A 134 -4.20 -7.82 2.18
CA LEU A 134 -4.87 -6.60 1.74
C LEU A 134 -4.81 -5.57 2.86
N THR A 135 -4.52 -4.31 2.54
CA THR A 135 -4.33 -3.26 3.56
C THR A 135 -5.28 -2.05 3.38
N PRO A 136 -6.62 -2.19 3.40
CA PRO A 136 -7.52 -1.05 3.21
C PRO A 136 -7.48 -0.10 4.41
N ASN A 137 -7.60 1.21 4.19
CA ASN A 137 -7.99 2.16 5.25
C ASN A 137 -9.50 2.08 5.50
N ILE A 138 -10.03 2.80 6.49
CA ILE A 138 -11.47 2.79 6.79
C ILE A 138 -12.33 3.13 5.55
N PRO A 139 -12.15 4.27 4.85
CA PRO A 139 -12.96 4.57 3.66
C PRO A 139 -12.90 3.49 2.58
N GLU A 140 -11.73 2.90 2.34
CA GLU A 140 -11.54 1.80 1.40
C GLU A 140 -12.25 0.53 1.87
N ALA A 141 -12.15 0.20 3.16
CA ALA A 141 -12.80 -0.96 3.76
C ALA A 141 -14.33 -0.81 3.75
N GLU A 142 -14.86 0.37 4.04
CA GLU A 142 -16.29 0.68 3.94
C GLU A 142 -16.81 0.48 2.51
N CYS A 143 -16.06 0.99 1.53
CA CYS A 143 -16.40 0.85 0.12
C CYS A 143 -16.42 -0.63 -0.32
N ILE A 144 -15.39 -1.41 0.03
CA ILE A 144 -15.27 -2.82 -0.36
C ILE A 144 -16.29 -3.68 0.39
N ALA A 145 -16.40 -3.52 1.72
CA ALA A 145 -17.28 -4.31 2.57
C ALA A 145 -18.77 -3.90 2.49
N LYS A 146 -19.06 -2.76 1.85
CA LYS A 146 -20.39 -2.15 1.71
C LYS A 146 -21.07 -1.98 3.07
N MET A 147 -20.35 -1.37 4.01
CA MET A 147 -20.82 -1.06 5.36
C MET A 147 -20.12 0.19 5.88
N GLU A 148 -20.68 0.82 6.90
CA GLU A 148 -20.02 1.89 7.64
C GLU A 148 -19.19 1.31 8.79
N ILE A 149 -18.10 1.99 9.18
CA ILE A 149 -17.21 1.58 10.25
C ILE A 149 -17.10 2.71 11.28
N HIS A 150 -17.70 2.49 12.46
CA HIS A 150 -17.69 3.46 13.56
C HIS A 150 -16.95 2.95 14.80
N SER A 151 -16.54 1.69 14.80
CA SER A 151 -15.93 1.02 15.95
C SER A 151 -14.93 -0.06 15.55
N VAL A 152 -14.15 -0.55 16.52
CA VAL A 152 -13.23 -1.69 16.33
C VAL A 152 -13.99 -2.95 15.91
N ALA A 153 -15.18 -3.18 16.46
CA ALA A 153 -16.03 -4.30 16.08
C ALA A 153 -16.48 -4.21 14.61
N ASP A 154 -16.74 -3.00 14.11
CA ASP A 154 -17.06 -2.80 12.69
C ASP A 154 -15.84 -3.03 11.79
N MET A 155 -14.64 -2.66 12.24
CA MET A 155 -13.40 -2.98 11.52
C MET A 155 -13.19 -4.50 11.41
N GLU A 156 -13.45 -5.24 12.49
CA GLU A 156 -13.39 -6.71 12.50
C GLU A 156 -14.44 -7.34 11.56
N GLU A 157 -15.66 -6.82 11.54
CA GLU A 157 -16.71 -7.24 10.62
C GLU A 157 -16.34 -6.95 9.17
N ALA A 158 -15.83 -5.76 8.87
CA ALA A 158 -15.38 -5.39 7.54
C ALA A 158 -14.25 -6.31 7.06
N ALA A 159 -13.26 -6.59 7.94
CA ALA A 159 -12.18 -7.53 7.64
C ALA A 159 -12.70 -8.94 7.32
N ARG A 160 -13.70 -9.45 8.06
CA ARG A 160 -14.35 -10.75 7.78
C ARG A 160 -15.05 -10.75 6.42
N ARG A 161 -15.81 -9.71 6.08
CA ARG A 161 -16.50 -9.59 4.79
C ARG A 161 -15.53 -9.54 3.62
N ILE A 162 -14.47 -8.76 3.74
CA ILE A 162 -13.44 -8.63 2.70
C ILE A 162 -12.65 -9.94 2.55
N HIS A 163 -12.31 -10.61 3.65
CA HIS A 163 -11.68 -11.93 3.60
C HIS A 163 -12.54 -12.95 2.84
N ALA A 164 -13.86 -12.93 3.04
CA ALA A 164 -14.78 -13.80 2.31
C ALA A 164 -14.81 -13.56 0.78
N MET A 165 -14.23 -12.44 0.29
CA MET A 165 -14.05 -12.16 -1.14
C MET A 165 -12.78 -12.80 -1.74
N GLY A 166 -11.98 -13.51 -0.94
CA GLY A 166 -10.83 -14.31 -1.41
C GLY A 166 -9.46 -13.82 -0.97
N CYS A 167 -9.37 -12.73 -0.20
CA CYS A 167 -8.11 -12.28 0.42
C CYS A 167 -7.69 -13.24 1.52
N LYS A 168 -6.40 -13.61 1.60
CA LYS A 168 -5.90 -14.50 2.67
C LYS A 168 -5.80 -13.81 4.02
N ASN A 169 -5.40 -12.54 4.04
CA ASN A 169 -5.29 -11.72 5.24
C ASN A 169 -5.78 -10.30 4.93
N VAL A 170 -6.47 -9.67 5.87
CA VAL A 170 -7.02 -8.31 5.71
C VAL A 170 -6.62 -7.45 6.89
N LEU A 171 -5.85 -6.40 6.64
CA LEU A 171 -5.42 -5.39 7.61
C LEU A 171 -6.22 -4.09 7.41
N VAL A 172 -7.28 -3.91 8.20
CA VAL A 172 -8.06 -2.66 8.20
C VAL A 172 -7.31 -1.62 9.02
N LYS A 173 -6.84 -0.56 8.36
CA LYS A 173 -6.07 0.52 8.97
C LYS A 173 -7.04 1.53 9.59
N GLY A 174 -7.05 1.67 10.91
CA GLY A 174 -8.01 2.54 11.62
C GLY A 174 -7.60 4.01 11.64
N GLY A 175 -6.30 4.28 11.55
CA GLY A 175 -5.78 5.65 11.46
C GLY A 175 -6.32 6.57 12.55
N HIS A 176 -6.98 7.67 12.16
CA HIS A 176 -7.42 8.73 13.08
C HIS A 176 -8.85 8.58 13.58
N ALA A 177 -9.62 7.62 13.07
CA ALA A 177 -11.07 7.58 13.27
C ALA A 177 -11.50 6.75 14.50
N VAL A 178 -10.71 5.74 14.91
CA VAL A 178 -11.07 4.83 16.01
C VAL A 178 -9.83 4.54 16.87
N GLY A 179 -9.87 4.88 18.16
CA GLY A 179 -8.81 4.59 19.14
C GLY A 179 -7.46 5.32 18.90
N ASN A 180 -6.37 4.82 19.50
CA ASN A 180 -5.00 5.29 19.21
C ASN A 180 -4.46 4.55 17.97
N ALA A 181 -4.61 5.12 16.78
CA ALA A 181 -3.95 4.60 15.55
C ALA A 181 -4.04 3.07 15.40
N LEU A 182 -5.16 2.46 15.78
CA LEU A 182 -5.34 1.01 15.85
C LEU A 182 -5.55 0.43 14.45
N ASP A 183 -4.81 -0.62 14.12
CA ASP A 183 -5.07 -1.43 12.93
C ASP A 183 -5.50 -2.85 13.33
N VAL A 184 -6.43 -3.43 12.57
CA VAL A 184 -7.00 -4.76 12.82
C VAL A 184 -6.65 -5.70 11.67
N LEU A 185 -5.89 -6.75 11.95
CA LEU A 185 -5.58 -7.82 11.02
C LEU A 185 -6.48 -9.02 11.28
N TYR A 186 -7.14 -9.51 10.23
CA TYR A 186 -7.81 -10.81 10.23
C TYR A 186 -7.06 -11.79 9.32
N ASP A 187 -6.65 -12.93 9.88
CA ASP A 187 -5.89 -13.98 9.18
C ASP A 187 -6.75 -15.14 8.67
N GLY A 188 -8.07 -15.01 8.78
CA GLY A 188 -9.05 -16.05 8.46
C GLY A 188 -9.47 -16.92 9.65
N GLN A 189 -8.80 -16.81 10.80
CA GLN A 189 -9.09 -17.56 12.02
C GLN A 189 -9.22 -16.65 13.24
N SER A 190 -8.33 -15.68 13.38
CA SER A 190 -8.18 -14.82 14.54
C SER A 190 -7.94 -13.37 14.16
N PHE A 191 -8.23 -12.49 15.10
CA PHE A 191 -7.94 -11.06 14.99
C PHE A 191 -6.67 -10.73 15.76
N HIS A 192 -5.83 -9.90 15.14
CA HIS A 192 -4.64 -9.32 15.74
C HIS A 192 -4.76 -7.80 15.70
N HIS A 193 -4.50 -7.16 16.84
CA HIS A 193 -4.62 -5.72 17.01
C HIS A 193 -3.24 -5.10 17.12
N PHE A 194 -3.00 -4.04 16.35
CA PHE A 194 -1.74 -3.30 16.34
C PHE A 194 -1.99 -1.85 16.73
N GLU A 195 -1.62 -1.48 17.95
CA GLU A 195 -1.84 -0.15 18.51
C GLU A 195 -0.51 0.53 18.79
N ASN A 196 -0.30 1.71 18.21
CA ASN A 196 0.86 2.56 18.46
C ASN A 196 0.40 3.96 18.89
N GLU A 197 1.30 4.74 19.49
CA GLU A 197 1.05 6.13 19.85
C GLU A 197 0.57 6.94 18.65
N ARG A 198 -0.46 7.75 18.85
CA ARG A 198 -0.88 8.75 17.86
C ARG A 198 0.06 9.94 17.88
N ILE A 199 0.68 10.21 16.75
CA ILE A 199 1.56 11.37 16.56
C ILE A 199 0.75 12.49 15.90
N ASP A 200 0.69 13.66 16.55
CA ASP A 200 -0.02 14.82 16.03
C ASP A 200 0.82 15.56 14.99
N THR A 201 0.61 15.22 13.71
CA THR A 201 1.28 15.86 12.58
C THR A 201 0.41 15.87 11.33
N LYS A 202 0.57 16.92 10.51
CA LYS A 202 -0.03 16.98 9.17
C LYS A 202 0.74 16.15 8.13
N ASN A 203 1.96 15.74 8.45
CA ASN A 203 2.86 15.10 7.50
C ASN A 203 2.61 13.59 7.43
N THR A 204 1.54 13.22 6.73
CA THR A 204 1.09 11.83 6.58
C THR A 204 0.92 11.43 5.11
N HIS A 205 1.54 12.18 4.18
CA HIS A 205 1.56 11.82 2.78
C HIS A 205 2.40 10.55 2.59
N GLY A 206 1.83 9.54 1.95
CA GLY A 206 2.48 8.25 1.71
C GLY A 206 2.40 7.20 2.81
N THR A 207 1.69 7.45 3.92
CA THR A 207 1.60 6.49 5.04
C THR A 207 1.13 5.10 4.61
N GLY A 208 0.10 5.01 3.76
CA GLY A 208 -0.42 3.72 3.26
C GLY A 208 0.57 2.97 2.36
N CYS A 209 1.18 3.69 1.41
CA CYS A 209 2.19 3.13 0.50
C CYS A 209 3.41 2.62 1.27
N THR A 210 3.85 3.38 2.28
CA THR A 210 4.96 3.01 3.15
C THR A 210 4.63 1.76 3.96
N LEU A 211 3.46 1.71 4.60
CA LEU A 211 3.05 0.55 5.40
C LEU A 211 3.03 -0.73 4.56
N SER A 212 2.34 -0.71 3.42
CA SER A 212 2.23 -1.88 2.53
C SER A 212 3.58 -2.30 1.94
N SER A 213 4.47 -1.36 1.63
CA SER A 213 5.84 -1.65 1.16
C SER A 213 6.74 -2.23 2.25
N ALA A 214 6.58 -1.77 3.51
CA ALA A 214 7.28 -2.34 4.65
C ALA A 214 6.79 -3.77 4.95
N ILE A 215 5.48 -4.03 4.85
CA ILE A 215 4.93 -5.40 4.96
C ILE A 215 5.53 -6.30 3.88
N ALA A 216 5.52 -5.87 2.62
CA ALA A 216 6.07 -6.65 1.52
C ALA A 216 7.56 -6.95 1.71
N SER A 217 8.33 -5.98 2.20
CA SER A 217 9.76 -6.14 2.50
C SER A 217 10.00 -7.14 3.62
N ASN A 218 9.24 -7.05 4.73
CA ASN A 218 9.34 -7.99 5.85
C ASN A 218 8.93 -9.42 5.46
N LEU A 219 7.91 -9.58 4.61
CA LEU A 219 7.55 -10.89 4.04
C LEU A 219 8.67 -11.46 3.16
N ALA A 220 9.29 -10.64 2.31
CA ALA A 220 10.43 -11.06 1.49
C ALA A 220 11.62 -11.52 2.35
N LEU A 221 11.84 -10.88 3.50
CA LEU A 221 12.86 -11.22 4.50
C LEU A 221 12.52 -12.49 5.30
N GLY A 222 11.32 -13.06 5.12
CA GLY A 222 10.94 -14.35 5.68
C GLY A 222 10.16 -14.28 7.00
N HIS A 223 9.67 -13.09 7.39
CA HIS A 223 8.74 -12.97 8.51
C HIS A 223 7.35 -13.50 8.13
N ASP A 224 6.62 -14.03 9.12
CA ASP A 224 5.20 -14.32 8.96
C ASP A 224 4.37 -13.03 8.88
N VAL A 225 3.09 -13.14 8.52
CA VAL A 225 2.21 -11.98 8.27
C VAL A 225 2.04 -11.11 9.52
N VAL A 226 1.77 -11.72 10.68
CA VAL A 226 1.52 -10.97 11.92
C VAL A 226 2.76 -10.18 12.31
N LYS A 227 3.93 -10.81 12.27
CA LYS A 227 5.21 -10.15 12.54
C LYS A 227 5.55 -9.08 11.49
N ALA A 228 5.32 -9.35 10.20
CA ALA A 228 5.58 -8.39 9.14
C ALA A 228 4.71 -7.12 9.26
N VAL A 229 3.45 -7.28 9.67
CA VAL A 229 2.54 -6.16 9.96
C VAL A 229 3.01 -5.36 11.18
N GLY A 230 3.37 -6.03 12.28
CA GLY A 230 3.88 -5.35 13.47
C GLY A 230 5.13 -4.52 13.20
N LEU A 231 6.14 -5.12 12.55
CA LEU A 231 7.37 -4.41 12.17
C LEU A 231 7.10 -3.22 11.23
N ALA A 232 6.17 -3.38 10.27
CA ALA A 232 5.79 -2.31 9.37
C ALA A 232 5.06 -1.17 10.08
N LYS A 233 4.23 -1.48 11.07
CA LYS A 233 3.52 -0.51 11.89
C LYS A 233 4.50 0.35 12.69
N ASP A 234 5.47 -0.28 13.35
CA ASP A 234 6.52 0.41 14.10
C ASP A 234 7.35 1.33 13.21
N TYR A 235 7.79 0.83 12.06
CA TYR A 235 8.54 1.62 11.08
C TYR A 235 7.76 2.85 10.59
N VAL A 236 6.48 2.70 10.29
CA VAL A 236 5.64 3.83 9.84
C VAL A 236 5.43 4.83 10.97
N THR A 237 5.21 4.36 12.21
CA THR A 237 5.08 5.25 13.38
C THR A 237 6.33 6.12 13.53
N GLU A 238 7.53 5.54 13.47
CA GLU A 238 8.77 6.31 13.58
C GLU A 238 9.03 7.21 12.38
N GLY A 239 8.69 6.78 11.16
CA GLY A 239 8.73 7.64 9.98
C GLY A 239 7.82 8.87 10.09
N ILE A 240 6.66 8.73 10.74
CA ILE A 240 5.74 9.85 11.04
C ILE A 240 6.30 10.72 12.17
N ARG A 241 6.91 10.12 13.20
CA ARG A 241 7.53 10.83 14.33
C ARG A 241 8.61 11.80 13.84
N HIS A 242 9.41 11.33 12.90
CA HIS A 242 10.47 12.09 12.24
C HIS A 242 10.04 12.69 10.90
N SER A 243 8.74 12.95 10.71
CA SER A 243 8.20 13.42 9.44
C SER A 243 8.83 14.74 8.96
N LEU A 244 8.90 14.92 7.63
CA LEU A 244 9.61 16.05 7.04
C LEU A 244 8.66 17.21 6.74
N ALA A 245 9.03 18.42 7.16
CA ALA A 245 8.29 19.65 6.89
C ALA A 245 8.51 20.17 5.45
N ILE A 246 8.25 19.32 4.45
CA ILE A 246 8.44 19.62 3.02
C ILE A 246 7.09 19.98 2.38
N GLY A 247 7.10 21.04 1.55
CA GLY A 247 5.93 21.48 0.79
C GLY A 247 4.97 22.37 1.59
N LYS A 248 3.80 22.64 1.00
CA LYS A 248 2.81 23.59 1.54
C LYS A 248 1.54 22.93 2.07
N GLY A 249 1.30 21.66 1.74
CA GLY A 249 0.15 20.90 2.20
C GLY A 249 0.52 19.80 3.20
N CYS A 250 0.12 18.56 2.93
CA CYS A 250 0.48 17.38 3.71
C CYS A 250 1.90 16.93 3.35
N GLY A 251 2.84 17.09 4.26
CA GLY A 251 4.23 16.65 4.05
C GLY A 251 4.38 15.12 4.08
N PRO A 252 5.51 14.60 3.58
CA PRO A 252 5.82 13.18 3.64
C PRO A 252 6.36 12.77 5.01
N LEU A 253 6.27 11.47 5.31
CA LEU A 253 7.04 10.84 6.38
C LEU A 253 8.52 10.70 6.01
N ASN A 254 9.39 10.53 7.01
CA ASN A 254 10.82 10.27 6.79
C ASN A 254 11.06 8.77 6.66
N HIS A 255 11.25 8.32 5.42
CA HIS A 255 11.48 6.92 5.07
C HIS A 255 12.88 6.42 5.50
N PHE A 256 13.79 7.33 5.83
CA PHE A 256 15.16 7.00 6.21
C PHE A 256 15.49 7.50 7.62
N HIS A 257 14.48 7.59 8.49
CA HIS A 257 14.62 8.08 9.86
C HIS A 257 15.70 7.32 10.67
N ALA A 258 15.98 6.07 10.32
CA ALA A 258 17.01 5.24 10.97
C ALA A 258 18.42 5.40 10.36
N PHE A 259 18.58 6.11 9.24
CA PHE A 259 19.83 6.21 8.48
C PHE A 259 20.42 7.62 8.42
N PHE A 260 19.56 8.63 8.35
CA PHE A 260 19.98 10.03 8.27
C PHE A 260 19.41 10.77 9.47
N SER A 261 20.29 11.34 10.29
CA SER A 261 19.91 12.27 11.36
C SER A 261 19.45 13.61 10.75
N GLU A 262 18.52 14.30 11.41
CA GLU A 262 18.19 15.70 11.08
C GLU A 262 19.29 16.68 11.51
N GLU A 263 20.28 16.20 12.26
CA GLU A 263 21.52 16.90 12.60
C GLU A 263 22.60 16.49 11.59
N ASP A 264 22.71 17.24 10.50
CA ASP A 264 23.93 17.49 9.71
C ASP A 264 23.73 18.71 8.78
#